data_AF-A0A965LU77-F1
#
_entry.id   AF-A0A965LU77-F1
#
_cell.length_a   1.000
_cell.length_b   1.000
_cell.length_c   1.000
_cell.angle_alpha   90.00
_cell.angle_beta   90.00
_cell.angle_gamma   90.00
#
_symmetry.space_group_name_H-M   'P 1'
#
loop_
_entity.id
_entity.type
_entity.pdbx_description
1 polymer ?
#
loop_
_entity_poly.entity_id
_entity_poly.type
_entity_poly.pdbx_seq_one_letter_code
_entity_poly.pdbx_strand_id
1 'polypeptide(L)'
;MAQKRIIGFLLITIAALCSASCSSPQTSPSSKLSPSVTTTPSPSDTFDSEIRLAKNEVEEEFLQAALASCELTKTKSLGLYDSDGTGSHVTYFRPANTADLLLPENQITEDSTGATLPNVYYNYLPSLFDPCELERQAGLVSDPNPVLLEHKVVKIDPLCFAWSQHQGGANLETMYYYVTNGLITRYSRQAGSAIMTEVSYEEFTGDRAQYFVTAYGY
;
A
#
# COMPACT_ATOMS: atom_id res chain seq x y z
N MET A 1 33.72 -11.15 -46.45
CA MET A 1 34.13 -9.74 -46.32
C MET A 1 33.62 -9.22 -44.99
N ALA A 2 34.54 -8.71 -44.18
CA ALA A 2 34.31 -8.31 -42.80
C ALA A 2 33.90 -6.83 -42.71
N GLN A 3 33.03 -6.49 -41.75
CA GLN A 3 33.16 -5.20 -41.06
C GLN A 3 32.53 -5.23 -39.66
N LYS A 4 33.40 -5.21 -38.65
CA LYS A 4 33.15 -4.88 -37.23
C LYS A 4 32.86 -3.38 -37.06
N ARG A 5 32.00 -2.99 -36.11
CA ARG A 5 32.13 -1.79 -35.21
C ARG A 5 31.33 -2.07 -33.91
N ILE A 6 31.97 -2.34 -32.76
CA ILE A 6 32.42 -1.40 -31.68
C ILE A 6 31.23 -0.66 -31.05
N ILE A 7 30.62 -1.16 -29.97
CA ILE A 7 30.84 -0.86 -28.52
C ILE A 7 30.91 0.63 -28.18
N GLY A 8 29.94 1.09 -27.38
CA GLY A 8 30.00 2.34 -26.63
C GLY A 8 29.27 2.19 -25.30
N PHE A 9 29.99 1.79 -24.25
CA PHE A 9 29.57 1.90 -22.86
C PHE A 9 29.64 3.38 -22.45
N LEU A 10 28.55 3.92 -21.89
CA LEU A 10 28.56 5.23 -21.24
C LEU A 10 28.28 5.03 -19.74
N LEU A 11 29.35 5.09 -18.95
CA LEU A 11 29.32 5.20 -17.48
C LEU A 11 29.10 6.67 -17.13
N ILE A 12 28.04 6.96 -16.38
CA ILE A 12 27.83 8.26 -15.75
C ILE A 12 28.00 8.07 -14.24
N THR A 13 29.14 8.52 -13.72
CA THR A 13 29.39 8.73 -12.29
C THR A 13 29.04 10.18 -11.95
N ILE A 14 28.07 10.40 -11.05
CA ILE A 14 27.84 11.71 -10.44
C ILE A 14 28.30 11.66 -8.98
N ALA A 15 29.18 12.61 -8.67
CA ALA A 15 29.89 12.79 -7.42
C ALA A 15 28.98 13.29 -6.30
N ALA A 16 29.22 12.76 -5.10
CA ALA A 16 28.77 13.34 -3.83
C ALA A 16 29.77 14.40 -3.37
N LEU A 17 29.28 15.59 -3.02
CA LEU A 17 30.01 16.56 -2.20
C LEU A 17 29.05 17.29 -1.24
N CYS A 18 29.34 17.10 0.05
CA CYS A 18 29.35 18.05 1.18
C CYS A 18 28.28 19.17 1.22
N SER A 19 27.60 19.43 2.34
CA SER A 19 28.22 20.08 3.51
C SER A 19 27.25 20.08 4.70
N ALA A 20 27.64 19.50 5.84
CA ALA A 20 26.99 19.72 7.12
C ALA A 20 27.72 20.87 7.85
N SER A 21 27.04 22.00 8.04
CA SER A 21 27.51 23.09 8.90
C SER A 21 26.78 23.02 10.23
N CYS A 22 27.54 22.74 11.28
CA CYS A 22 27.17 22.96 12.67
C CYS A 22 26.94 24.45 12.93
N SER A 23 25.86 24.78 13.64
CA SER A 23 25.72 26.01 14.43
C SER A 23 24.62 25.83 15.46
N SER A 24 25.02 25.70 16.72
CA SER A 24 24.14 25.90 17.88
C SER A 24 24.28 27.34 18.36
N PRO A 25 23.20 27.95 18.88
CA PRO A 25 23.35 28.74 20.09
C PRO A 25 22.34 28.37 21.17
N GLN A 26 22.83 28.51 22.40
CA GLN A 26 22.24 28.25 23.69
C GLN A 26 21.53 29.52 24.20
N THR A 27 20.30 29.42 24.76
CA THR A 27 19.89 29.89 26.11
C THR A 27 18.36 29.95 26.34
N SER A 28 17.98 29.31 27.45
CA SER A 28 16.83 29.39 28.38
C SER A 28 15.52 30.14 28.02
N PRO A 29 14.41 29.63 28.58
CA PRO A 29 13.84 30.40 29.70
C PRO A 29 13.38 29.60 30.94
N SER A 30 13.35 30.38 32.02
CA SER A 30 12.74 30.26 33.35
C SER A 30 11.54 29.30 33.57
N SER A 31 11.68 28.51 34.64
CA SER A 31 10.74 28.08 35.69
C SER A 31 9.20 28.27 35.59
N LYS A 32 8.53 27.21 36.10
CA LYS A 32 7.17 27.12 36.70
C LYS A 32 5.97 27.00 35.75
N LEU A 33 5.44 25.78 35.61
CA LEU A 33 4.34 25.22 36.43
C LEU A 33 3.88 23.92 35.76
N SER A 34 3.81 22.87 36.56
CA SER A 34 3.25 21.58 36.18
C SER A 34 1.71 21.66 36.21
N PRO A 35 1.04 21.22 35.14
CA PRO A 35 -0.18 20.46 35.28
C PRO A 35 0.11 19.04 34.81
N SER A 36 -0.05 18.07 35.72
CA SER A 36 -0.22 16.67 35.32
C SER A 36 -1.48 16.57 34.46
N VAL A 37 -1.28 16.62 33.15
CA VAL A 37 -2.25 16.05 32.21
C VAL A 37 -2.01 14.57 32.27
N THR A 38 -2.91 13.85 32.94
CA THR A 38 -3.07 12.41 32.72
C THR A 38 -3.44 12.25 31.25
N THR A 39 -2.43 12.07 30.40
CA THR A 39 -2.62 11.52 29.06
C THR A 39 -3.00 10.07 29.26
N THR A 40 -4.31 9.82 29.34
CA THR A 40 -4.87 8.56 28.88
C THR A 40 -4.22 8.30 27.51
N PRO A 41 -3.53 7.17 27.29
CA PRO A 41 -3.06 6.85 25.96
C PRO A 41 -4.31 6.74 25.08
N SER A 42 -4.51 7.74 24.24
CA SER A 42 -5.28 7.55 23.01
C SER A 42 -4.52 6.46 22.27
N PRO A 43 -5.17 5.39 21.78
CA PRO A 43 -4.49 4.44 20.91
C PRO A 43 -4.08 5.25 19.69
N SER A 44 -2.81 5.65 19.64
CA SER A 44 -2.27 6.11 18.38
C SER A 44 -2.14 4.84 17.56
N ASP A 45 -2.87 4.76 16.44
CA ASP A 45 -2.62 3.79 15.38
C ASP A 45 -1.31 4.13 14.63
N THR A 46 -0.31 4.58 15.38
CA THR A 46 1.08 4.46 14.97
C THR A 46 1.36 3.00 15.16
N PHE A 47 1.51 2.24 14.07
CA PHE A 47 2.04 0.89 14.10
C PHE A 47 3.28 0.90 14.99
N ASP A 48 3.14 0.45 16.25
CA ASP A 48 4.28 0.16 17.10
C ASP A 48 5.18 -0.77 16.29
N SER A 49 6.48 -0.47 16.30
CA SER A 49 7.47 -0.74 15.24
C SER A 49 7.80 -2.21 14.92
N GLU A 50 6.90 -3.15 15.17
CA GLU A 50 7.03 -4.58 14.93
C GLU A 50 5.83 -5.06 14.09
N ILE A 51 6.13 -5.67 12.93
CA ILE A 51 5.11 -6.33 12.11
C ILE A 51 4.76 -7.65 12.79
N ARG A 52 3.58 -7.70 13.41
CA ARG A 52 3.13 -8.79 14.27
C ARG A 52 2.90 -10.10 13.53
N LEU A 53 2.43 -10.05 12.27
CA LEU A 53 2.18 -11.28 11.52
C LEU A 53 3.47 -11.96 11.04
N ALA A 54 4.59 -11.22 10.92
CA ALA A 54 5.81 -11.74 10.32
C ALA A 54 6.47 -12.80 11.21
N LYS A 55 6.59 -14.02 10.69
CA LYS A 55 7.28 -15.15 11.35
C LYS A 55 8.70 -15.38 10.81
N ASN A 56 9.06 -14.70 9.73
CA ASN A 56 10.35 -14.81 9.04
C ASN A 56 10.61 -13.58 8.14
N GLU A 57 11.83 -13.47 7.63
CA GLU A 57 12.28 -12.33 6.81
C GLU A 57 11.47 -12.16 5.50
N VAL A 58 10.98 -13.24 4.90
CA VAL A 58 10.17 -13.17 3.66
C VAL A 58 8.79 -12.59 3.94
N GLU A 59 8.17 -13.00 5.05
CA GLU A 59 6.91 -12.42 5.52
C GLU A 59 7.08 -10.96 5.90
N GLU A 60 8.17 -10.62 6.61
CA GLU A 60 8.49 -9.25 6.98
C GLU A 60 8.68 -8.36 5.74
N GLU A 61 9.49 -8.79 4.76
CA GLU A 61 9.71 -8.06 3.50
C GLU A 61 8.39 -7.77 2.77
N PHE A 62 7.53 -8.78 2.65
CA PHE A 62 6.24 -8.63 1.98
C PHE A 62 5.29 -7.71 2.76
N LEU A 63 5.17 -7.92 4.07
CA LEU A 63 4.26 -7.14 4.92
C LEU A 63 4.70 -5.68 5.02
N GLN A 64 6.01 -5.38 5.03
CA GLN A 64 6.52 -4.01 4.91
C GLN A 64 6.02 -3.34 3.63
N ALA A 65 6.10 -4.05 2.49
CA ALA A 65 5.63 -3.51 1.21
C ALA A 65 4.11 -3.35 1.18
N ALA A 66 3.35 -4.29 1.74
CA ALA A 66 1.89 -4.21 1.82
C ALA A 66 1.43 -3.06 2.72
N LEU A 67 2.04 -2.90 3.90
CA LEU A 67 1.74 -1.80 4.83
C LEU A 67 2.10 -0.45 4.22
N ALA A 68 3.27 -0.32 3.61
CA ALA A 68 3.66 0.92 2.91
C ALA A 68 2.68 1.28 1.78
N SER A 69 2.17 0.28 1.08
CA SER A 69 1.15 0.44 0.04
C SER A 69 -0.17 0.96 0.61
N CYS A 70 -0.68 0.32 1.68
CA CYS A 70 -1.92 0.75 2.33
C CYS A 70 -1.79 2.14 2.95
N GLU A 71 -0.66 2.45 3.60
CA GLU A 71 -0.40 3.76 4.20
C GLU A 71 -0.39 4.87 3.14
N LEU A 72 0.16 4.60 1.96
CA LEU A 72 0.20 5.58 0.88
C LEU A 72 -1.22 5.99 0.41
N THR A 73 -2.20 5.09 0.51
CA THR A 73 -3.61 5.38 0.15
C THR A 73 -4.29 6.37 1.10
N LYS A 74 -3.71 6.66 2.27
CA LYS A 74 -4.22 7.73 3.16
C LYS A 74 -3.95 9.13 2.62
N THR A 75 -2.99 9.28 1.70
CA THR A 75 -2.61 10.60 1.14
C THR A 75 -2.67 10.66 -0.39
N LYS A 76 -2.70 9.50 -1.06
CA LYS A 76 -2.75 9.37 -2.51
C LYS A 76 -4.08 8.75 -2.94
N SER A 77 -4.51 9.11 -4.14
CA SER A 77 -5.57 8.37 -4.82
C SER A 77 -5.03 7.01 -5.25
N LEU A 78 -5.80 5.96 -4.98
CA LEU A 78 -5.51 4.61 -5.44
C LEU A 78 -6.20 4.37 -6.78
N GLY A 79 -5.44 3.99 -7.81
CA GLY A 79 -5.97 3.52 -9.10
C GLY A 79 -5.77 2.02 -9.25
N LEU A 80 -6.83 1.30 -9.62
CA LEU A 80 -6.83 -0.13 -9.92
C LEU A 80 -7.25 -0.34 -11.37
N TYR A 81 -6.33 -0.81 -12.19
CA TYR A 81 -6.55 -1.05 -13.61
C TYR A 81 -6.71 -2.55 -13.81
N ASP A 82 -7.95 -3.00 -13.96
CA ASP A 82 -8.26 -4.40 -14.15
C ASP A 82 -8.14 -4.75 -15.63
N SER A 83 -7.18 -5.64 -15.93
CA SER A 83 -7.08 -6.29 -17.24
C SER A 83 -7.94 -7.55 -17.28
N ASP A 84 -9.17 -7.49 -16.75
CA ASP A 84 -10.05 -8.64 -16.86
C ASP A 84 -10.46 -8.84 -18.34
N GLY A 85 -10.53 -10.10 -18.77
CA GLY A 85 -10.88 -10.45 -20.15
C GLY A 85 -12.31 -10.04 -20.56
N THR A 86 -13.09 -9.42 -19.66
CA THR A 86 -14.46 -8.96 -19.86
C THR A 86 -14.58 -7.46 -20.14
N GLY A 87 -13.51 -6.70 -19.94
CA GLY A 87 -13.39 -5.30 -20.34
C GLY A 87 -12.46 -4.55 -19.41
N SER A 88 -11.45 -3.88 -19.98
CA SER A 88 -10.56 -3.03 -19.19
C SER A 88 -11.36 -1.90 -18.55
N HIS A 89 -11.35 -1.88 -17.23
CA HIS A 89 -11.91 -0.80 -16.44
C HIS A 89 -10.88 -0.34 -15.42
N VAL A 90 -11.04 0.89 -14.97
CA VAL A 90 -10.22 1.47 -13.92
C VAL A 90 -11.11 1.90 -12.77
N THR A 91 -10.74 1.50 -11.56
CA THR A 91 -11.36 1.99 -10.34
C THR A 91 -10.40 2.91 -9.61
N TYR A 92 -10.86 4.13 -9.36
CA TYR A 92 -10.17 5.09 -8.53
C TYR A 92 -10.81 5.13 -7.15
N PHE A 93 -9.99 5.32 -6.12
CA PHE A 93 -10.43 5.65 -4.79
C PHE A 93 -9.80 6.97 -4.36
N ARG A 94 -10.57 7.82 -3.66
CA ARG A 94 -10.00 9.01 -3.02
C ARG A 94 -9.28 8.61 -1.72
N PRO A 95 -8.33 9.41 -1.23
CA PRO A 95 -7.65 9.13 0.02
C PRO A 95 -8.62 8.93 1.19
N ALA A 96 -8.24 8.11 2.17
CA ALA A 96 -9.02 7.96 3.40
C ALA A 96 -9.08 9.31 4.14
N ASN A 97 -10.28 9.83 4.37
CA ASN A 97 -10.48 11.16 4.96
C ASN A 97 -10.34 11.19 6.50
N THR A 98 -10.05 10.06 7.13
CA THR A 98 -9.84 9.97 8.58
C THR A 98 -8.61 9.13 8.88
N ALA A 99 -7.90 9.48 9.96
CA ALA A 99 -6.70 8.76 10.40
C ALA A 99 -6.99 7.29 10.76
N ASP A 100 -8.24 7.00 11.16
CA ASP A 100 -8.68 5.71 11.68
C ASP A 100 -9.13 4.75 10.55
N LEU A 101 -9.35 5.27 9.34
CA LEU A 101 -9.68 4.46 8.18
C LEU A 101 -8.39 4.03 7.47
N LEU A 102 -8.07 2.74 7.60
CA LEU A 102 -7.03 2.09 6.79
C LEU A 102 -7.35 2.04 5.30
N LEU A 103 -8.59 2.33 4.93
CA LEU A 103 -9.18 1.94 3.67
C LEU A 103 -9.75 3.18 2.98
N PRO A 104 -9.47 3.39 1.69
CA PRO A 104 -9.95 4.55 0.99
C PRO A 104 -11.47 4.47 0.82
N GLU A 105 -12.14 5.60 1.05
CA GLU A 105 -13.59 5.70 1.04
C GLU A 105 -14.07 6.31 -0.26
N ASN A 106 -15.18 5.81 -0.80
CA ASN A 106 -15.73 6.18 -2.10
C ASN A 106 -14.84 5.76 -3.26
N GLN A 107 -15.50 5.32 -4.33
CA GLN A 107 -14.85 4.84 -5.53
C GLN A 107 -15.50 5.44 -6.76
N ILE A 108 -14.74 5.54 -7.84
CA ILE A 108 -15.29 5.81 -9.15
C ILE A 108 -14.68 4.79 -10.10
N THR A 109 -15.53 4.01 -10.75
CA THR A 109 -15.10 3.06 -11.77
C THR A 109 -15.47 3.60 -13.14
N GLU A 110 -14.55 3.51 -14.10
CA GLU A 110 -14.73 3.92 -15.49
C GLU A 110 -14.38 2.75 -16.41
N ASP A 111 -15.21 2.52 -17.44
CA ASP A 111 -14.85 1.59 -18.50
C ASP A 111 -13.84 2.22 -19.49
N SER A 112 -13.37 1.42 -20.45
CA SER A 112 -12.46 1.89 -21.51
C SER A 112 -12.96 3.08 -22.35
N THR A 113 -14.25 3.39 -22.32
CA THR A 113 -14.84 4.55 -23.02
C THR A 113 -14.93 5.80 -22.15
N GLY A 114 -14.59 5.67 -20.85
CA GLY A 114 -14.74 6.72 -19.84
C GLY A 114 -16.16 6.80 -19.26
N ALA A 115 -17.03 5.83 -19.54
CA ALA A 115 -18.35 5.79 -18.93
C ALA A 115 -18.25 5.26 -17.49
N THR A 116 -18.90 5.96 -16.55
CA THR A 116 -18.94 5.55 -15.15
C THR A 116 -19.70 4.23 -15.00
N LEU A 117 -19.09 3.25 -14.33
CA LEU A 117 -19.70 1.99 -13.95
C LEU A 117 -20.21 2.03 -12.50
N PRO A 118 -21.25 1.24 -12.17
CA PRO A 118 -21.67 1.08 -10.78
C PRO A 118 -20.53 0.55 -9.91
N ASN A 119 -20.47 1.03 -8.66
CA ASN A 119 -19.44 0.73 -7.65
C ASN A 119 -19.05 -0.76 -7.60
N VAL A 120 -17.91 -1.11 -8.21
CA VAL A 120 -17.40 -2.49 -8.33
C VAL A 120 -17.07 -3.09 -6.95
N TYR A 121 -16.60 -2.26 -6.02
CA TYR A 121 -16.17 -2.64 -4.67
C TYR A 121 -17.16 -2.20 -3.58
N TYR A 122 -18.47 -2.18 -3.86
CA TYR A 122 -19.47 -1.63 -2.92
C TYR A 122 -19.57 -2.40 -1.58
N ASN A 123 -19.25 -3.69 -1.58
CA ASN A 123 -19.37 -4.57 -0.39
C ASN A 123 -18.07 -5.28 -0.01
N TYR A 124 -17.00 -5.09 -0.78
CA TYR A 124 -15.74 -5.82 -0.61
C TYR A 124 -14.59 -4.89 -0.97
N LEU A 125 -13.48 -5.01 -0.24
CA LEU A 125 -12.28 -4.27 -0.54
C LEU A 125 -11.49 -4.96 -1.66
N PRO A 126 -10.70 -4.19 -2.43
CA PRO A 126 -9.67 -4.77 -3.27
C PRO A 126 -8.75 -5.69 -2.45
N SER A 127 -8.39 -6.85 -3.00
CA SER A 127 -7.48 -7.79 -2.33
C SER A 127 -6.13 -7.17 -1.97
N LEU A 128 -5.74 -6.05 -2.62
CA LEU A 128 -4.61 -5.21 -2.21
C LEU A 128 -4.53 -4.96 -0.69
N PHE A 129 -5.68 -4.82 -0.03
CA PHE A 129 -5.76 -4.49 1.39
C PHE A 129 -5.76 -5.72 2.33
N ASP A 130 -5.84 -6.93 1.79
CA ASP A 130 -5.93 -8.16 2.58
C ASP A 130 -4.79 -8.29 3.61
N PRO A 131 -3.50 -8.10 3.25
CA PRO A 131 -2.42 -8.29 4.21
C PRO A 131 -2.39 -7.21 5.30
N CYS A 132 -2.69 -5.95 4.96
CA CYS A 132 -2.68 -4.86 5.93
C CYS A 132 -3.88 -4.90 6.87
N GLU A 133 -5.04 -5.37 6.40
CA GLU A 133 -6.19 -5.61 7.27
C GLU A 133 -5.93 -6.78 8.24
N LEU A 134 -5.29 -7.86 7.77
CA LEU A 134 -4.92 -8.97 8.65
C LEU A 134 -3.90 -8.51 9.70
N GLU A 135 -2.91 -7.69 9.31
CA GLU A 135 -1.92 -7.13 10.24
C GLU A 135 -2.58 -6.23 11.28
N ARG A 136 -3.55 -5.40 10.89
CA ARG A 136 -4.34 -4.60 11.84
C ARG A 136 -5.07 -5.51 12.83
N GLN A 137 -5.73 -6.56 12.36
CA GLN A 137 -6.42 -7.51 13.23
C GLN A 137 -5.45 -8.21 14.19
N ALA A 138 -4.24 -8.53 13.73
CA ALA A 138 -3.16 -9.04 14.57
C ALA A 138 -2.80 -8.06 15.69
N GLY A 139 -2.82 -6.75 15.43
CA GLY A 139 -2.65 -5.69 16.44
C GLY A 139 -3.73 -5.67 17.53
N LEU A 140 -4.95 -6.13 17.23
CA LEU A 140 -6.09 -6.07 18.15
C LEU A 140 -6.21 -7.29 19.07
N VAL A 141 -5.49 -8.36 18.80
CA VAL A 141 -5.53 -9.60 19.59
C VAL A 141 -4.34 -9.72 20.54
N SER A 142 -4.54 -10.41 21.66
CA SER A 142 -3.47 -10.68 22.63
C SER A 142 -2.50 -11.77 22.15
N ASP A 143 -2.97 -12.70 21.34
CA ASP A 143 -2.18 -13.74 20.67
C ASP A 143 -2.38 -13.60 19.16
N PRO A 144 -1.33 -13.39 18.35
CA PRO A 144 -1.43 -13.27 16.90
C PRO A 144 -1.52 -14.62 16.17
N ASN A 145 -1.59 -15.77 16.86
CA ASN A 145 -1.69 -17.11 16.25
C ASN A 145 -3.07 -17.80 16.21
N PRO A 146 -4.24 -17.13 16.32
CA PRO A 146 -5.52 -17.79 16.14
C PRO A 146 -5.70 -18.20 14.68
N VAL A 147 -6.54 -19.22 14.44
CA VAL A 147 -6.92 -19.68 13.09
C VAL A 147 -7.37 -18.52 12.19
N LEU A 148 -8.00 -17.50 12.78
CA LEU A 148 -8.46 -16.30 12.05
C LEU A 148 -7.33 -15.44 11.46
N LEU A 149 -6.10 -15.56 11.98
CA LEU A 149 -4.90 -14.87 11.49
C LEU A 149 -3.95 -15.81 10.74
N GLU A 150 -4.40 -17.03 10.43
CA GLU A 150 -3.61 -17.97 9.66
C GLU A 150 -3.35 -17.40 8.27
N HIS A 151 -2.06 -17.29 7.96
CA HIS A 151 -1.56 -16.82 6.68
C HIS A 151 -0.23 -17.47 6.35
N LYS A 152 0.16 -17.38 5.09
CA LYS A 152 1.43 -17.86 4.57
C LYS A 152 1.94 -16.96 3.46
N VAL A 153 3.24 -16.63 3.49
CA VAL A 153 3.94 -15.97 2.38
C VAL A 153 4.95 -16.91 1.76
N VAL A 154 4.97 -16.94 0.43
CA VAL A 154 6.01 -17.61 -0.35
C VAL A 154 6.54 -16.64 -1.40
N LYS A 155 7.84 -16.37 -1.38
CA LYS A 155 8.50 -15.62 -2.46
C LYS A 155 8.62 -16.53 -3.69
N ILE A 156 7.98 -16.15 -4.78
CA ILE A 156 7.92 -16.93 -6.03
C ILE A 156 9.04 -16.52 -6.98
N ASP A 157 9.28 -15.22 -7.07
CA ASP A 157 10.37 -14.61 -7.84
C ASP A 157 10.87 -13.35 -7.11
N PRO A 158 11.91 -12.64 -7.60
CA PRO A 158 12.45 -11.47 -6.90
C PRO A 158 11.45 -10.35 -6.60
N LEU A 159 10.36 -10.24 -7.38
CA LEU A 159 9.34 -9.21 -7.24
C LEU A 159 7.97 -9.79 -6.86
N CYS A 160 7.76 -11.10 -6.93
CA CYS A 160 6.47 -11.74 -6.75
C CYS A 160 6.37 -12.54 -5.45
N PHE A 161 5.34 -12.25 -4.67
CA PHE A 161 5.00 -12.92 -3.43
C PHE A 161 3.62 -13.57 -3.55
N ALA A 162 3.51 -14.85 -3.18
CA ALA A 162 2.25 -15.51 -2.97
C ALA A 162 1.85 -15.34 -1.51
N TRP A 163 0.77 -14.60 -1.26
CA TRP A 163 0.16 -14.44 0.06
C TRP A 163 -1.10 -15.28 0.11
N SER A 164 -1.22 -16.10 1.14
CA SER A 164 -2.39 -16.95 1.36
C SER A 164 -3.00 -16.62 2.71
N GLN A 165 -4.31 -16.42 2.77
CA GLN A 165 -5.07 -16.17 4.01
C GLN A 165 -6.49 -16.73 3.90
N HIS A 166 -7.22 -16.79 5.02
CA HIS A 166 -8.65 -17.06 4.98
C HIS A 166 -9.44 -15.86 4.45
N GLN A 167 -10.34 -16.08 3.48
CA GLN A 167 -11.31 -15.08 2.99
C GLN A 167 -12.75 -15.45 3.39
N GLY A 168 -12.94 -15.97 4.61
CA GLY A 168 -14.24 -16.38 5.14
C GLY A 168 -14.55 -17.89 5.02
N GLY A 169 -13.66 -18.67 4.40
CA GLY A 169 -13.74 -20.13 4.32
C GLY A 169 -12.65 -20.85 5.14
N ALA A 170 -12.77 -22.18 5.24
CA ALA A 170 -11.80 -23.01 5.96
C ALA A 170 -10.46 -23.20 5.21
N ASN A 171 -10.42 -22.87 3.92
CA ASN A 171 -9.21 -22.97 3.10
C ASN A 171 -8.52 -21.61 3.03
N LEU A 172 -7.18 -21.65 2.91
CA LEU A 172 -6.42 -20.47 2.53
C LEU A 172 -6.60 -20.20 1.03
N GLU A 173 -6.95 -18.97 0.69
CA GLU A 173 -6.98 -18.48 -0.68
C GLU A 173 -5.70 -17.72 -0.97
N THR A 174 -5.10 -17.96 -2.14
CA THR A 174 -3.82 -17.37 -2.53
C THR A 174 -4.00 -16.25 -3.54
N MET A 175 -3.36 -15.12 -3.25
CA MET A 175 -3.17 -14.00 -4.15
C MET A 175 -1.67 -13.80 -4.41
N TYR A 176 -1.34 -13.41 -5.64
CA TYR A 176 0.02 -13.16 -6.07
C TYR A 176 0.22 -11.65 -6.22
N TYR A 177 1.20 -11.10 -5.51
CA TYR A 177 1.49 -9.69 -5.43
C TYR A 177 2.86 -9.39 -6.02
N TYR A 178 2.92 -8.39 -6.91
CA TYR A 178 4.17 -7.90 -7.47
C TYR A 178 4.58 -6.61 -6.78
N VAL A 179 5.71 -6.68 -6.08
CA VAL A 179 6.31 -5.57 -5.34
C VAL A 179 7.39 -4.92 -6.20
N THR A 180 7.37 -3.60 -6.32
CA THR A 180 8.43 -2.83 -6.99
C THR A 180 8.63 -1.52 -6.21
N ASN A 181 9.89 -1.16 -5.95
CA ASN A 181 10.25 0.00 -5.12
C ASN A 181 9.57 0.01 -3.74
N GLY A 182 9.40 -1.18 -3.13
CA GLY A 182 8.78 -1.32 -1.80
C GLY A 182 7.26 -1.14 -1.78
N LEU A 183 6.58 -1.11 -2.93
CA LEU A 183 5.13 -0.99 -3.02
C LEU A 183 4.54 -2.13 -3.86
N ILE A 184 3.33 -2.56 -3.54
CA ILE A 184 2.53 -3.44 -4.38
C ILE A 184 2.11 -2.64 -5.61
N THR A 185 2.53 -3.11 -6.78
CA THR A 185 2.23 -2.46 -8.07
C THR A 185 1.28 -3.28 -8.92
N ARG A 186 1.16 -4.59 -8.68
CA ARG A 186 0.20 -5.46 -9.37
C ARG A 186 -0.22 -6.61 -8.47
N TYR A 187 -1.40 -7.18 -8.71
CA TYR A 187 -1.80 -8.43 -8.08
C TYR A 187 -2.71 -9.29 -8.96
N SER A 188 -2.79 -10.59 -8.68
CA SER A 188 -3.61 -11.54 -9.44
C SER A 188 -3.96 -12.80 -8.64
N ARG A 189 -5.00 -13.51 -9.06
CA ARG A 189 -5.38 -14.83 -8.49
C ARG A 189 -4.52 -15.99 -8.98
N GLN A 190 -3.68 -15.78 -10.01
CA GLN A 190 -2.90 -16.85 -10.64
C GLN A 190 -1.46 -16.39 -10.90
N ALA A 191 -0.49 -17.20 -10.44
CA ALA A 191 0.93 -16.96 -10.67
C ALA A 191 1.23 -16.77 -12.17
N GLY A 192 1.92 -15.67 -12.52
CA GLY A 192 2.34 -15.39 -13.89
C GLY A 192 1.20 -15.13 -14.87
N SER A 193 -0.02 -14.88 -14.38
CA SER A 193 -1.16 -14.51 -15.22
C SER A 193 -0.86 -13.22 -15.99
N ALA A 194 -1.24 -13.16 -17.26
CA ALA A 194 -1.29 -11.89 -17.99
C ALA A 194 -2.48 -11.01 -17.58
N ILE A 195 -3.51 -11.63 -16.98
CA ILE A 195 -4.67 -10.97 -16.38
C ILE A 195 -4.32 -10.66 -14.94
N MET A 196 -4.04 -9.40 -14.67
CA MET A 196 -3.68 -8.86 -13.36
C MET A 196 -4.29 -7.47 -13.17
N THR A 197 -4.51 -7.11 -11.92
CA THR A 197 -4.82 -5.73 -11.55
C THR A 197 -3.52 -4.97 -11.45
N GLU A 198 -3.38 -3.88 -12.19
CA GLU A 198 -2.30 -2.92 -11.99
C GLU A 198 -2.71 -1.86 -10.97
N VAL A 199 -1.74 -1.40 -10.17
CA VAL A 199 -1.96 -0.50 -9.05
C VAL A 199 -1.17 0.78 -9.28
N SER A 200 -1.83 1.93 -9.21
CA SER A 200 -1.21 3.25 -9.17
C SER A 200 -1.53 3.99 -7.89
N TYR A 201 -0.57 4.82 -7.45
CA TYR A 201 -0.71 5.74 -6.33
C TYR A 201 -0.43 7.14 -6.86
N GLU A 202 -1.47 7.96 -6.99
CA GLU A 202 -1.41 9.25 -7.67
C GLU A 202 -1.79 10.39 -6.72
N GLU A 203 -1.29 11.60 -7.00
CA GLU A 203 -1.70 12.79 -6.24
C GLU A 203 -3.21 12.99 -6.36
N PHE A 204 -3.90 13.13 -5.23
CA PHE A 204 -5.33 13.45 -5.24
C PHE A 204 -5.56 14.94 -5.49
N THR A 205 -5.41 15.34 -6.75
CA THR A 205 -5.49 16.75 -7.17
C THR A 205 -6.19 16.89 -8.53
N GLY A 206 -6.45 18.14 -8.93
CA GLY A 206 -6.97 18.47 -10.25
C GLY A 206 -8.31 17.80 -10.58
N ASP A 207 -8.43 17.32 -11.81
CA ASP A 207 -9.66 16.75 -12.35
C ASP A 207 -10.16 15.54 -11.54
N ARG A 208 -9.24 14.71 -11.00
CA ARG A 208 -9.61 13.54 -10.20
C ARG A 208 -10.29 13.97 -8.90
N ALA A 209 -9.72 14.93 -8.17
CA ALA A 209 -10.34 15.46 -6.96
C ALA A 209 -11.70 16.09 -7.23
N GLN A 210 -11.81 16.87 -8.32
CA GLN A 210 -13.07 17.49 -8.73
C GLN A 210 -14.16 16.46 -9.08
N TYR A 211 -13.75 15.33 -9.66
CA TYR A 211 -14.68 14.27 -10.02
C TYR A 211 -15.31 13.63 -8.77
N PHE A 212 -14.50 13.35 -7.74
CA PHE A 212 -15.02 12.87 -6.45
C PHE A 212 -15.92 13.89 -5.75
N VAL A 213 -15.59 15.18 -5.78
CA VAL A 213 -16.46 16.25 -5.24
C VAL A 213 -17.80 16.28 -5.96
N THR A 214 -17.80 16.08 -7.28
CA THR A 214 -19.03 16.05 -8.08
C THR A 214 -19.90 14.84 -7.77
N ALA A 215 -19.28 13.67 -7.58
CA ALA A 215 -19.98 12.41 -7.34
C ALA A 215 -20.47 12.26 -5.88
N TYR A 216 -19.71 12.75 -4.90
CA TYR A 216 -19.93 12.45 -3.48
C TYR A 216 -20.09 13.68 -2.58
N GLY A 217 -19.88 14.89 -3.10
CA GLY A 217 -19.79 16.10 -2.26
C GLY A 217 -18.46 16.21 -1.52
N TYR A 218 -18.38 17.15 -0.59
CA TYR A 218 -17.23 17.33 0.31
C TYR A 218 -17.29 16.32 1.46
#